data_AF-A0A3D3DZ47-F1
#
_entry.id   AF-A0A3D3DZ47-F1
#
_cell.length_a   1.000
_cell.length_b   1.000
_cell.length_c   1.000
_cell.angle_alpha   90.00
_cell.angle_beta   90.00
_cell.angle_gamma   90.00
#
_symmetry.space_group_name_H-M   'P 1'
#
loop_
_entity.id
_entity.type
_entity.pdbx_description
1 polymer ?
#
loop_
_entity_poly.entity_id
_entity_poly.type
_entity_poly.pdbx_seq_one_letter_code
_entity_poly.pdbx_strand_id
1 'polypeptide(L)' 'MVITKGSFNDHLIHLDRVLEKLEEAGLKINASKSCFAAHELEYLGYWISRDG' A
#
# COMPACT_ATOMS: atom_id res chain seq x y z
N MET A 1 -3.82 -4.02 4.11
CA MET A 1 -4.10 -3.34 2.83
C MET A 1 -4.37 -1.88 3.15
N VAL A 2 -3.53 -0.97 2.64
CA VAL A 2 -3.64 0.48 2.90
C VAL A 2 -4.17 1.13 1.62
N ILE A 3 -5.43 1.54 1.62
CA ILE A 3 -6.00 2.41 0.58
C ILE A 3 -6.15 3.79 1.21
N THR A 4 -5.40 4.77 0.73
CA THR A 4 -5.51 6.17 1.19
C THR A 4 -6.19 7.03 0.11
N LYS A 5 -7.33 7.62 0.45
CA LYS A 5 -7.89 8.76 -0.29
C LYS A 5 -7.27 10.03 0.29
N GLY A 6 -6.36 10.67 -0.44
CA GLY A 6 -5.58 11.81 0.04
C GLY A 6 -4.41 12.19 -0.88
N SER A 7 -3.53 13.07 -0.39
CA SER A 7 -2.33 13.47 -1.12
C SER A 7 -1.32 12.32 -1.20
N PHE A 8 -0.38 12.39 -2.14
CA PHE A 8 0.72 11.42 -2.22
C PHE A 8 1.53 11.36 -0.91
N ASN A 9 1.66 12.48 -0.21
CA ASN A 9 2.41 12.56 1.03
C ASN A 9 1.71 11.82 2.17
N ASP A 10 0.38 11.91 2.25
CA ASP A 10 -0.40 11.12 3.22
C ASP A 10 -0.24 9.62 2.96
N HIS A 11 -0.19 9.20 1.70
CA HIS A 11 0.06 7.81 1.34
C HIS A 11 1.43 7.33 1.85
N LEU A 12 2.48 8.14 1.71
CA LEU A 12 3.82 7.81 2.20
C LEU A 12 3.85 7.69 3.73
N ILE A 13 3.21 8.60 4.47
CA ILE A 13 3.15 8.53 5.94
C ILE A 13 2.45 7.24 6.41
N HIS A 14 1.36 6.85 5.75
CA HIS A 14 0.66 5.61 6.09
C HIS A 14 1.46 4.37 5.70
N LEU A 15 2.15 4.41 4.56
CA LEU A 15 3.02 3.34 4.13
C LEU A 15 4.14 3.12 5.15
N ASP A 16 4.83 4.18 5.54
CA ASP A 16 5.94 4.15 6.50
C ASP A 16 5.54 3.49 7.83
N ARG A 17 4.40 3.91 8.39
CA ARG A 17 3.80 3.29 9.59
C ARG A 17 3.51 1.79 9.46
N VAL A 18 3.17 1.32 8.27
CA VAL A 18 2.90 -0.10 8.05
C VAL A 18 4.20 -0.88 7.85
N LEU A 19 5.19 -0.29 7.18
CA LEU A 19 6.53 -0.88 7.04
C LEU A 19 7.18 -1.05 8.41
N GLU A 20 7.13 -0.02 9.26
CA GLU A 20 7.65 -0.02 10.64
C GLU A 20 7.03 -1.16 11.46
N LYS A 21 5.69 -1.30 11.45
CA LYS A 21 5.01 -2.40 12.15
C LYS A 21 5.36 -3.78 11.63
N LEU A 22 5.60 -3.91 10.32
CA LEU A 22 6.02 -5.19 9.73
C LEU A 22 7.44 -5.53 10.18
N GLU A 23 8.33 -4.54 10.26
CA GLU A 23 9.68 -4.68 10.79
C GLU A 23 9.66 -5.07 12.28
N GLU A 24 8.87 -4.39 13.11
CA GLU A 24 8.68 -4.73 14.53
C GLU A 24 8.17 -6.17 14.73
N ALA A 25 7.28 -6.63 13.83
CA ALA A 25 6.78 -8.00 13.84
C ALA A 25 7.80 -9.04 13.27
N GLY A 26 8.98 -8.60 12.81
CA GLY A 26 9.98 -9.46 12.19
C GLY A 26 9.57 -10.01 10.82
N LEU A 27 8.57 -9.39 10.17
CA LEU A 27 8.04 -9.81 8.89
C LEU A 27 8.78 -9.11 7.74
N LYS A 28 9.27 -9.90 6.79
CA LYS A 28 9.88 -9.37 5.57
C LYS A 28 8.86 -9.21 4.47
N ILE A 29 8.91 -8.06 3.83
CA ILE A 29 8.04 -7.71 2.71
C ILE A 29 8.65 -8.25 1.43
N ASN A 30 7.82 -8.87 0.60
CA ASN A 30 8.24 -9.29 -0.72
C ASN A 30 8.07 -8.13 -1.70
N ALA A 31 9.12 -7.33 -1.88
CA ALA A 31 9.11 -6.16 -2.76
C ALA A 31 8.67 -6.49 -4.20
N SER A 32 9.06 -7.67 -4.73
CA SER A 32 8.63 -8.10 -6.06
C SER A 32 7.13 -8.41 -6.18
N LYS A 33 6.43 -8.63 -5.07
CA LYS A 33 4.98 -8.83 -5.01
C LYS A 33 4.23 -7.62 -4.41
N SER A 34 4.95 -6.58 -4.01
CA SER A 34 4.37 -5.38 -3.42
C SER A 34 4.36 -4.25 -4.42
N CYS A 35 3.18 -3.73 -4.72
CA CYS A 35 3.00 -2.52 -5.51
C CYS A 35 2.68 -1.36 -4.58
N PHE A 36 3.44 -0.27 -4.67
CA PHE A 36 3.24 0.96 -3.90
C PHE A 36 2.94 2.11 -4.84
N ALA A 37 2.23 3.14 -4.35
CA ALA A 37 1.93 4.34 -5.13
C ALA A 37 1.24 4.10 -6.48
N ALA A 38 0.55 2.97 -6.64
CA ALA A 38 -0.20 2.68 -7.85
C ALA A 38 -1.53 3.44 -7.85
N HIS A 39 -1.89 4.03 -8.98
CA HIS A 39 -3.18 4.70 -9.16
C HIS A 39 -4.34 3.70 -9.23
N GLU A 40 -4.03 2.48 -9.67
CA GLU A 40 -4.96 1.37 -9.87
C GLU A 40 -4.28 0.09 -9.40
N LEU A 41 -5.02 -0.79 -8.71
CA LEU A 41 -4.51 -2.08 -8.26
C LEU A 41 -5.57 -3.15 -8.47
N GLU A 42 -5.15 -4.29 -9.03
CA GLU A 42 -5.98 -5.49 -9.07
C GLU A 42 -6.00 -6.16 -7.69
N TYR A 43 -7.19 -6.30 -7.11
CA TYR A 43 -7.38 -6.98 -5.84
C TYR A 43 -8.56 -7.96 -5.92
N LEU A 44 -8.29 -9.24 -5.69
CA LEU A 44 -9.27 -10.33 -5.73
C LEU A 44 -10.08 -10.41 -7.05
N GLY A 45 -9.45 -10.07 -8.18
CA GLY A 45 -10.10 -10.06 -9.50
C GLY A 45 -10.90 -8.78 -9.81
N TYR A 46 -10.79 -7.76 -8.97
CA TYR A 46 -11.40 -6.44 -9.19
C TYR A 46 -10.31 -5.39 -9.40
N TRP A 47 -10.50 -4.53 -10.40
CA TRP A 47 -9.68 -3.33 -10.56
C TRP A 47 -10.17 -2.28 -9.57
N ILE A 48 -9.33 -1.93 -8.59
CA ILE A 48 -9.59 -0.84 -7.67
C ILE A 48 -8.86 0.39 -8.22
N SER A 49 -9.61 1.31 -8.84
CA SER A 49 -9.10 2.62 -9.24
C SER A 49 -9.40 3.67 -8.16
N ARG A 50 -8.73 4.83 -8.23
CA ARG A 50 -9.05 5.96 -7.34
C ARG A 50 -10.47 6.50 -7.55
N ASP A 51 -11.02 6.32 -8.75
CA ASP A 51 -12.34 6.82 -9.16
C ASP A 51 -13.46 5.77 -9.11
N GLY A 52 -13.13 4.48 -9.03
CA GLY A 52 -14.07 3.36 -9.12
C GLY A 52 -13.56 2.27 -10.05
#